data_AF-W2WD24-F1
#
_entry.id   AF-W2WD24-F1
#
_cell.length_a   1.000
_cell.length_b   1.000
_cell.length_c   1.000
_cell.angle_alpha   90.00
_cell.angle_beta   90.00
_cell.angle_gamma   90.00
#
_symmetry.space_group_name_H-M   'P 1'
#
loop_
_entity.id
_entity.type
_entity.pdbx_description
1 polymer ?
#
loop_
_entity_poly.entity_id
_entity_poly.type
_entity_poly.pdbx_seq_one_letter_code
_entity_poly.pdbx_strand_id
1 'polypeptide(L)'
;MADISHYGPAAGDAASSPLYRALCVRSGNVIALGMQKSASVNCAGMALFRVFQGNVEVLGFRPPLGVYFSLHSPKWNNLLVIEGRPGNEETQAPFGPTNASLLQIMEPNLPAEAVNEDEEIAVDKLAMQLVDDFPIVLVLRAIPVTYGNITSFYENTRPERPSAVLPGFKMIISKHNQNMLSELTAGFDYTSAAPPNADPSHHDWKSPERVLAELVVVDSVKTLNFTEPWQATVDRLEKSLVDENPQKIVVCGGKGVGKSTFCRYLVNRLLSKFGTVAFLDTDLGQSELTPSGLVALHALSTPLLGPGFAHMKHPVRSFFCGNTNPGNDPLYYMKAVKSVLRLYEVKWGRQDQDNSNSSERPRECVPLVINTDGWIKSMGHDLLCNVIQETNPDHVVQLLAATKNKQFVVPTEGRWRIHAVPPWDPVGVTQPPRSSKELRVYRFHSYFLSRARCDLPRSQLQNLQVLSEKNRVDSDIYRAYARLTPFAASFDHVDVAFAGSSVAPSQLLFSLNASVVGLCINPDYKAIESEPREGPPRIVLQPVHAPCLGVGIIRAVDAAKRQLFVVSPLPLSILKRINLLVRSSMPLDSILLSAQEPAQAPYVVTDVVASDGTGSAVMQSRNNLKRKRDGK
;
A
#
# COMPACT_ATOMS: atom_id res chain seq x y z
N MET A 1 40.31 51.27 -26.33
CA MET A 1 41.38 50.55 -25.61
C MET A 1 40.80 49.19 -25.25
N ALA A 2 40.74 48.28 -26.24
CA ALA A 2 41.76 47.26 -26.52
C ALA A 2 41.71 46.18 -25.42
N ASP A 3 40.94 45.10 -25.64
CA ASP A 3 41.35 43.83 -26.28
C ASP A 3 42.32 43.01 -25.42
N ILE A 4 41.92 41.77 -25.07
CA ILE A 4 42.68 40.53 -25.30
C ILE A 4 41.72 39.34 -25.18
N SER A 5 41.87 38.45 -26.14
CA SER A 5 41.05 37.32 -26.53
C SER A 5 41.64 35.97 -26.08
N HIS A 6 40.83 34.93 -26.30
CA HIS A 6 41.18 33.51 -26.52
C HIS A 6 41.59 32.63 -25.33
N TYR A 7 40.72 31.68 -24.99
CA TYR A 7 40.94 30.25 -25.30
C TYR A 7 39.58 29.59 -25.55
N GLY A 8 39.37 29.08 -26.78
CA GLY A 8 38.25 28.19 -27.08
C GLY A 8 38.50 26.80 -26.46
N PRO A 9 37.45 26.01 -26.18
CA PRO A 9 37.66 24.65 -25.73
C PRO A 9 38.24 23.84 -26.89
N ALA A 10 39.37 23.20 -26.61
CA ALA A 10 40.01 22.26 -27.51
C ALA A 10 39.02 21.14 -27.87
N ALA A 11 38.99 20.81 -29.17
CA ALA A 11 38.32 19.65 -29.71
C ALA A 11 38.86 18.38 -29.00
N GLY A 12 37.97 17.75 -28.26
CA GLY A 12 38.14 16.51 -27.55
C GLY A 12 36.75 16.03 -27.16
N ASP A 13 35.96 15.64 -28.16
CA ASP A 13 34.68 14.96 -27.97
C ASP A 13 34.93 13.60 -27.30
N ALA A 14 35.12 13.62 -25.98
CA ALA A 14 34.69 12.52 -25.14
C ALA A 14 33.17 12.67 -25.04
N ALA A 15 32.45 12.04 -25.97
CA ALA A 15 30.99 11.94 -25.89
C ALA A 15 30.62 11.49 -24.46
N SER A 16 29.94 12.36 -23.71
CA SER A 16 29.53 12.06 -22.35
C SER A 16 28.72 10.76 -22.37
N SER A 17 29.11 9.76 -21.58
CA SER A 17 28.40 8.48 -21.53
C SER A 17 26.90 8.71 -21.29
N PRO A 18 26.02 7.98 -22.00
CA PRO A 18 24.58 8.16 -21.86
C PRO A 18 24.16 7.95 -20.41
N LEU A 19 23.20 8.76 -19.94
CA LEU A 19 22.73 8.71 -18.55
C LEU A 19 21.99 7.40 -18.22
N TYR A 20 21.29 6.84 -19.23
CA TYR A 20 20.59 5.56 -19.15
C TYR A 20 20.85 4.73 -20.42
N ARG A 21 20.79 3.41 -20.29
CA ARG A 21 20.63 2.46 -21.41
C ARG A 21 19.71 1.33 -20.98
N ALA A 22 18.74 0.97 -21.81
CA ALA A 22 17.81 -0.12 -21.51
C ALA A 22 17.82 -1.18 -22.61
N LEU A 23 17.75 -2.44 -22.20
CA LEU A 23 17.62 -3.62 -23.05
C LEU A 23 16.40 -4.42 -22.58
N CYS A 24 15.66 -5.05 -23.49
CA CYS A 24 14.49 -5.86 -23.13
C CYS A 24 14.62 -7.29 -23.64
N VAL A 25 14.04 -8.24 -22.91
CA VAL A 25 13.89 -9.61 -23.38
C VAL A 25 12.84 -9.69 -24.49
N ARG A 26 12.79 -10.84 -25.19
CA ARG A 26 11.89 -11.08 -26.32
C ARG A 26 10.42 -10.76 -26.04
N SER A 27 9.91 -11.04 -24.85
CA SER A 27 8.52 -10.73 -24.47
C SER A 27 8.23 -9.27 -24.16
N GLY A 28 9.27 -8.45 -23.92
CA GLY A 28 9.13 -7.09 -23.43
C GLY A 28 8.71 -6.96 -21.97
N ASN A 29 8.43 -8.07 -21.25
CA ASN A 29 7.98 -8.04 -19.85
C ASN A 29 9.10 -7.74 -18.86
N VAL A 30 10.35 -7.96 -19.26
CA VAL A 30 11.54 -7.81 -18.40
C VAL A 30 12.58 -6.97 -19.13
N ILE A 31 13.19 -6.04 -18.41
CA ILE A 31 14.23 -5.16 -18.93
C ILE A 31 15.44 -5.12 -18.01
N ALA A 32 16.63 -4.94 -18.61
CA ALA A 32 17.83 -4.51 -17.93
C ALA A 32 18.01 -3.00 -18.19
N LEU A 33 18.23 -2.22 -17.13
CA LEU A 33 18.41 -0.77 -17.17
C LEU A 33 19.73 -0.40 -16.52
N GLY A 34 20.68 0.06 -17.31
CA GLY A 34 21.91 0.70 -16.86
C GLY A 34 21.66 2.17 -16.57
N MET A 35 22.19 2.68 -15.46
CA MET A 35 22.09 4.10 -15.08
C MET A 35 23.36 4.61 -14.41
N GLN A 36 23.64 5.92 -14.56
CA GLN A 36 24.76 6.57 -13.88
C GLN A 36 24.46 6.84 -12.39
N LYS A 37 25.50 7.04 -11.56
CA LYS A 37 25.35 7.26 -10.10
C LYS A 37 24.53 8.49 -9.74
N SER A 38 24.64 9.54 -10.55
CA SER A 38 23.90 10.81 -10.37
C SER A 38 22.46 10.74 -10.89
N ALA A 39 22.08 9.65 -11.54
CA ALA A 39 20.79 9.49 -12.18
C ALA A 39 19.70 9.05 -11.18
N SER A 40 18.44 9.30 -11.54
CA SER A 40 17.28 8.89 -10.74
C SER A 40 16.08 8.51 -11.61
N VAL A 41 15.39 7.45 -11.23
CA VAL A 41 14.26 6.91 -11.98
C VAL A 41 12.96 7.30 -11.28
N ASN A 42 12.24 8.27 -11.84
CA ASN A 42 10.90 8.64 -11.37
C ASN A 42 9.89 7.59 -11.87
N CYS A 43 9.40 6.76 -10.96
CA CYS A 43 8.60 5.60 -11.28
C CYS A 43 7.11 5.95 -11.38
N ALA A 44 6.46 5.71 -12.51
CA ALA A 44 5.01 5.76 -12.63
C ALA A 44 4.47 4.40 -13.05
N GLY A 45 3.58 3.82 -12.24
CA GLY A 45 3.02 2.52 -12.51
C GLY A 45 3.39 1.47 -11.46
N MET A 46 3.49 0.22 -11.88
CA MET A 46 3.86 -0.89 -11.01
C MET A 46 4.84 -1.85 -11.70
N ALA A 47 5.87 -2.26 -10.98
CA ALA A 47 6.88 -3.20 -11.46
C ALA A 47 7.53 -3.93 -10.28
N LEU A 48 8.03 -5.13 -10.53
CA LEU A 48 9.07 -5.74 -9.68
C LEU A 48 10.41 -5.16 -10.11
N PHE A 49 11.28 -4.85 -9.16
CA PHE A 49 12.65 -4.45 -9.48
C PHE A 49 13.65 -5.18 -8.58
N ARG A 50 14.83 -5.48 -9.12
CA ARG A 50 16.00 -5.95 -8.37
C ARG A 50 17.24 -5.19 -8.82
N VAL A 51 18.19 -5.06 -7.91
CA VAL A 51 19.51 -4.48 -8.22
C VAL A 51 20.42 -5.62 -8.68
N PHE A 52 20.86 -5.57 -9.93
CA PHE A 52 21.82 -6.55 -10.46
C PHE A 52 23.26 -6.16 -10.10
N GLN A 53 23.57 -4.87 -10.20
CA GLN A 53 24.86 -4.26 -9.85
C GLN A 53 24.66 -2.85 -9.27
N GLY A 54 25.55 -2.45 -8.37
CA GLY A 54 25.59 -1.10 -7.82
C GLY A 54 24.67 -0.93 -6.62
N ASN A 55 24.39 0.32 -6.26
CA ASN A 55 23.58 0.64 -5.08
C ASN A 55 22.53 1.68 -5.43
N VAL A 56 21.32 1.47 -4.94
CA VAL A 56 20.22 2.41 -5.07
C VAL A 56 19.50 2.59 -3.74
N GLU A 57 18.76 3.68 -3.63
CA GLU A 57 17.86 3.94 -2.53
C GLU A 57 16.45 4.23 -3.06
N VAL A 58 15.45 3.62 -2.44
CA VAL A 58 14.03 3.83 -2.77
C VAL A 58 13.28 4.07 -1.48
N LEU A 59 12.71 5.27 -1.30
CA LEU A 59 11.93 5.61 -0.10
C LEU A 59 12.70 5.33 1.22
N GLY A 60 14.01 5.62 1.25
CA GLY A 60 14.89 5.37 2.39
C GLY A 60 15.31 3.91 2.60
N PHE A 61 14.83 2.98 1.77
CA PHE A 61 15.28 1.58 1.78
C PHE A 61 16.44 1.39 0.81
N ARG A 62 17.43 0.58 1.20
CA ARG A 62 18.54 0.16 0.34
C ARG A 62 18.40 -1.33 0.00
N PRO A 63 17.95 -1.67 -1.22
CA PRO A 63 17.73 -3.05 -1.60
C PRO A 63 19.04 -3.85 -1.64
N PRO A 64 19.07 -5.09 -1.13
CA PRO A 64 20.16 -6.01 -1.40
C PRO A 64 20.19 -6.43 -2.88
N LEU A 65 21.36 -6.85 -3.36
CA LEU A 65 21.56 -7.33 -4.72
C LEU A 65 20.75 -8.62 -4.98
N GLY A 66 20.20 -8.75 -6.19
CA GLY A 66 19.55 -9.97 -6.70
C GLY A 66 18.13 -10.23 -6.19
N VAL A 67 17.65 -9.49 -5.19
CA VAL A 67 16.31 -9.70 -4.60
C VAL A 67 15.27 -8.78 -5.24
N TYR A 68 14.13 -9.35 -5.64
CA TYR A 68 13.01 -8.58 -6.17
C TYR A 68 12.18 -7.92 -5.07
N PHE A 69 11.77 -6.68 -5.32
CA PHE A 69 10.81 -5.95 -4.52
C PHE A 69 9.70 -5.38 -5.42
N SER A 70 8.45 -5.43 -4.93
CA SER A 70 7.33 -4.77 -5.59
C SER A 70 7.39 -3.27 -5.39
N LEU A 71 7.26 -2.54 -6.49
CA LEU A 71 7.16 -1.10 -6.52
C LEU A 71 5.79 -0.72 -7.06
N HIS A 72 4.98 -0.04 -6.25
CA HIS A 72 3.67 0.48 -6.64
C HIS A 72 3.63 2.00 -6.53
N SER A 73 3.72 2.69 -7.67
CA SER A 73 3.85 4.13 -7.77
C SER A 73 2.76 4.72 -8.67
N PRO A 74 1.49 4.76 -8.21
CA PRO A 74 0.38 5.26 -9.02
C PRO A 74 0.61 6.70 -9.47
N LYS A 75 0.41 6.98 -10.77
CA LYS A 75 0.68 8.30 -11.38
C LYS A 75 -0.10 9.46 -10.75
N TRP A 76 -1.26 9.18 -10.18
CA TRP A 76 -2.10 10.18 -9.50
C TRP A 76 -1.61 10.53 -8.08
N ASN A 77 -0.56 9.87 -7.59
CA ASN A 77 0.05 10.09 -6.27
C ASN A 77 1.48 10.64 -6.41
N ASN A 78 2.14 10.92 -5.27
CA ASN A 78 3.56 11.21 -5.27
C ASN A 78 4.35 9.96 -5.69
N LEU A 79 5.14 10.09 -6.75
CA LEU A 79 5.91 8.99 -7.33
C LEU A 79 7.07 8.59 -6.44
N LEU A 80 7.34 7.28 -6.41
CA LEU A 80 8.58 6.71 -5.92
C LEU A 80 9.71 7.07 -6.87
N VAL A 81 10.89 7.27 -6.31
CA VAL A 81 12.12 7.56 -7.03
C VAL A 81 13.14 6.50 -6.65
N ILE A 82 13.78 5.89 -7.65
CA ILE A 82 14.97 5.06 -7.46
C ILE A 82 16.17 5.97 -7.66
N GLU A 83 16.90 6.25 -6.59
CA GLU A 83 18.07 7.13 -6.59
C GLU A 83 19.35 6.32 -6.61
N GLY A 84 20.28 6.64 -7.51
CA GLY A 84 21.63 6.07 -7.47
C GLY A 84 22.37 6.45 -6.19
N ARG A 85 23.10 5.49 -5.62
CA ARG A 85 23.98 5.71 -4.47
C ARG A 85 25.39 5.18 -4.78
N PRO A 86 26.44 5.80 -4.24
CA PRO A 86 27.78 5.22 -4.29
C PRO A 86 27.81 3.86 -3.58
N GLY A 87 28.55 2.90 -4.12
CA GLY A 87 28.85 1.65 -3.42
C GLY A 87 29.53 0.62 -4.31
N ASN A 88 29.47 -0.66 -3.94
CA ASN A 88 30.19 -1.73 -4.62
C ASN A 88 29.66 -1.98 -6.04
N GLU A 89 30.53 -1.79 -7.04
CA GLU A 89 30.29 -2.00 -8.47
C GLU A 89 30.83 -3.35 -8.97
N GLU A 90 31.58 -4.08 -8.13
CA GLU A 90 32.30 -5.30 -8.53
C GLU A 90 31.44 -6.56 -8.41
N THR A 91 30.30 -6.49 -7.71
CA THR A 91 29.45 -7.64 -7.43
C THR A 91 28.19 -7.61 -8.28
N GLN A 92 28.01 -8.64 -9.10
CA GLN A 92 26.78 -8.91 -9.84
C GLN A 92 25.97 -10.00 -9.14
N ALA A 93 24.64 -9.87 -9.17
CA ALA A 93 23.73 -10.83 -8.55
C ALA A 93 22.70 -11.37 -9.57
N PRO A 94 23.04 -12.45 -10.29
CA PRO A 94 22.10 -13.13 -11.17
C PRO A 94 20.94 -13.75 -10.39
N PHE A 95 19.82 -13.98 -11.08
CA PHE A 95 18.62 -14.54 -10.48
C PHE A 95 18.68 -16.07 -10.47
N GLY A 96 18.54 -16.67 -9.29
CA GLY A 96 18.57 -18.12 -9.11
C GLY A 96 17.36 -18.67 -8.33
N PRO A 97 17.32 -20.00 -8.10
CA PRO A 97 16.19 -20.67 -7.45
C PRO A 97 15.86 -20.15 -6.04
N THR A 98 16.88 -19.76 -5.27
CA THR A 98 16.71 -19.15 -3.94
C THR A 98 15.98 -17.81 -4.05
N ASN A 99 16.29 -17.00 -5.06
CA ASN A 99 15.65 -15.70 -5.28
C ASN A 99 14.20 -15.88 -5.73
N ALA A 100 13.91 -16.90 -6.57
CA ALA A 100 12.54 -17.25 -6.95
C ALA A 100 11.70 -17.67 -5.74
N SER A 101 12.27 -18.50 -4.86
CA SER A 101 11.61 -18.93 -3.61
C SER A 101 11.34 -17.74 -2.68
N LEU A 102 12.31 -16.84 -2.54
CA LEU A 102 12.17 -15.63 -1.75
C LEU A 102 11.08 -14.70 -2.32
N LEU A 103 11.06 -14.49 -3.64
CA LEU A 103 10.03 -13.70 -4.31
C LEU A 103 8.63 -14.27 -4.05
N GLN A 104 8.45 -15.59 -4.14
CA GLN A 104 7.16 -16.23 -3.88
C GLN A 104 6.68 -16.04 -2.42
N ILE A 105 7.61 -16.00 -1.46
CA ILE A 105 7.30 -15.72 -0.04
C ILE A 105 6.91 -14.25 0.15
N MET A 106 7.64 -13.34 -0.51
CA MET A 106 7.39 -11.89 -0.42
C MET A 106 6.12 -11.47 -1.14
N GLU A 107 5.81 -12.12 -2.26
CA GLU A 107 4.65 -11.85 -3.13
C GLU A 107 3.78 -13.10 -3.31
N PRO A 108 3.06 -13.54 -2.26
CA PRO A 108 2.30 -14.80 -2.28
C PRO A 108 1.10 -14.77 -3.25
N ASN A 109 0.73 -13.59 -3.76
CA ASN A 109 -0.34 -13.41 -4.74
C ASN A 109 0.19 -13.32 -6.18
N LEU A 110 1.51 -13.27 -6.37
CA LEU A 110 2.10 -13.33 -7.71
C LEU A 110 1.86 -14.73 -8.29
N PRO A 111 1.24 -14.84 -9.48
CA PRO A 111 1.08 -16.14 -10.15
C PRO A 111 2.45 -16.75 -10.45
N ALA A 112 2.60 -18.08 -10.30
CA ALA A 112 3.85 -18.77 -10.63
C ALA A 112 4.30 -18.52 -12.10
N GLU A 113 3.34 -18.42 -13.01
CA GLU A 113 3.53 -18.10 -14.43
C GLU A 113 4.15 -16.71 -14.67
N ALA A 114 4.10 -15.80 -13.68
CA ALA A 114 4.60 -14.43 -13.83
C ALA A 114 6.13 -14.34 -13.79
N VAL A 115 6.80 -15.39 -13.32
CA VAL A 115 8.26 -15.49 -13.27
C VAL A 115 8.69 -16.64 -14.18
N ASN A 116 9.11 -16.29 -15.39
CA ASN A 116 9.66 -17.23 -16.35
C ASN A 116 11.19 -17.30 -16.20
N GLU A 117 11.73 -18.49 -15.96
CA GLU A 117 13.17 -18.71 -15.76
C GLU A 117 14.01 -18.38 -17.01
N ASP A 118 13.51 -18.68 -18.20
CA ASP A 118 14.20 -18.36 -19.46
C ASP A 118 14.31 -16.84 -19.66
N GLU A 119 13.27 -16.09 -19.27
CA GLU A 119 13.31 -14.62 -19.29
C GLU A 119 14.30 -14.06 -18.26
N GLU A 120 14.45 -14.69 -17.09
CA GLU A 120 15.45 -14.28 -16.09
C GLU A 120 16.88 -14.51 -16.59
N ILE A 121 17.14 -15.69 -17.17
CA ILE A 121 18.45 -16.00 -17.75
C ILE A 121 18.75 -15.05 -18.91
N ALA A 122 17.76 -14.76 -19.75
CA ALA A 122 17.92 -13.82 -20.85
C ALA A 122 18.20 -12.40 -20.36
N VAL A 123 17.49 -11.90 -19.35
CA VAL A 123 17.72 -10.54 -18.85
C VAL A 123 19.03 -10.41 -18.10
N ASP A 124 19.50 -11.45 -17.39
CA ASP A 124 20.83 -11.42 -16.75
C ASP A 124 21.95 -11.34 -17.78
N LYS A 125 21.81 -12.01 -18.93
CA LYS A 125 22.76 -11.85 -20.05
C LYS A 125 22.76 -10.43 -20.62
N LEU A 126 21.58 -9.80 -20.72
CA LEU A 126 21.46 -8.40 -21.15
C LEU A 126 22.03 -7.45 -20.08
N ALA A 127 21.81 -7.72 -18.80
CA ALA A 127 22.34 -6.93 -17.70
C ALA A 127 23.88 -6.95 -17.68
N MET A 128 24.50 -8.11 -17.95
CA MET A 128 25.96 -8.22 -18.09
C MET A 128 26.53 -7.35 -19.21
N GLN A 129 25.77 -7.10 -20.30
CA GLN A 129 26.22 -6.19 -21.37
C GLN A 129 26.27 -4.71 -20.94
N LEU A 130 25.67 -4.37 -19.79
CA LEU A 130 25.59 -3.00 -19.29
C LEU A 130 26.58 -2.73 -18.15
N VAL A 131 27.19 -3.76 -17.57
CA VAL A 131 28.01 -3.69 -16.36
C VAL A 131 29.24 -2.80 -16.50
N ASP A 132 29.91 -2.85 -17.65
CA ASP A 132 31.15 -2.09 -17.88
C ASP A 132 30.88 -0.60 -18.15
N ASP A 133 29.72 -0.30 -18.75
CA ASP A 133 29.33 1.06 -19.14
C ASP A 133 28.58 1.81 -18.02
N PHE A 134 27.96 1.07 -17.09
CA PHE A 134 27.07 1.62 -16.08
C PHE A 134 27.40 1.10 -14.67
N PRO A 135 27.62 2.03 -13.71
CA PRO A 135 27.91 1.64 -12.33
C PRO A 135 26.71 1.02 -11.62
N ILE A 136 25.49 1.25 -12.12
CA ILE A 136 24.26 0.69 -11.57
C ILE A 136 23.50 0.00 -12.69
N VAL A 137 23.16 -1.26 -12.48
CA VAL A 137 22.31 -2.04 -13.38
C VAL A 137 21.12 -2.59 -12.61
N LEU A 138 19.93 -2.24 -13.05
CA LEU A 138 18.65 -2.67 -12.49
C LEU A 138 17.98 -3.65 -13.44
N VAL A 139 17.24 -4.60 -12.88
CA VAL A 139 16.31 -5.43 -13.65
C VAL A 139 14.90 -5.11 -13.20
N LEU A 140 14.03 -4.74 -14.15
CA LEU A 140 12.62 -4.46 -13.91
C LEU A 140 11.74 -5.48 -14.64
N ARG A 141 10.68 -5.94 -13.97
CA ARG A 141 9.70 -6.90 -14.49
C ARG A 141 8.28 -6.37 -14.33
N ALA A 142 7.47 -6.59 -15.35
CA ALA A 142 6.05 -6.27 -15.34
C ALA A 142 5.29 -7.13 -14.32
N ILE A 143 4.35 -6.51 -13.60
CA ILE A 143 3.45 -7.21 -12.68
C ILE A 143 2.14 -7.53 -13.43
N PRO A 144 1.61 -8.77 -13.34
CA PRO A 144 0.30 -9.09 -13.87
C PRO A 144 -0.79 -8.17 -13.33
N VAL A 145 -1.66 -7.69 -14.22
CA VAL A 145 -2.74 -6.78 -13.83
C VAL A 145 -3.88 -7.57 -13.19
N THR A 146 -4.29 -7.12 -12.02
CA THR A 146 -5.44 -7.63 -11.27
C THR A 146 -6.37 -6.47 -10.96
N TYR A 147 -7.65 -6.77 -10.72
CA TYR A 147 -8.57 -5.72 -10.25
C TYR A 147 -8.16 -5.15 -8.88
N GLY A 148 -7.28 -5.84 -8.14
CA GLY A 148 -6.70 -5.36 -6.89
C GLY A 148 -5.53 -4.37 -7.06
N ASN A 149 -4.80 -4.38 -8.17
CA ASN A 149 -3.64 -3.50 -8.40
C ASN A 149 -3.82 -2.50 -9.55
N ILE A 150 -4.93 -2.58 -10.28
CA ILE A 150 -5.26 -1.71 -11.44
C ILE A 150 -5.14 -0.21 -11.16
N THR A 151 -5.38 0.22 -9.92
CA THR A 151 -5.26 1.64 -9.52
C THR A 151 -3.82 2.15 -9.54
N SER A 152 -2.83 1.24 -9.56
CA SER A 152 -1.40 1.53 -9.72
C SER A 152 -0.89 1.29 -11.13
N PHE A 153 -1.70 0.73 -12.04
CA PHE A 153 -1.31 0.55 -13.43
C PHE A 153 -1.15 1.92 -14.11
N TYR A 154 -0.08 2.08 -14.88
CA TYR A 154 0.12 3.30 -15.67
C TYR A 154 0.68 2.99 -17.06
N GLU A 155 0.01 3.53 -18.06
CA GLU A 155 0.46 3.51 -19.44
C GLU A 155 -0.02 4.81 -20.13
N ASN A 156 0.87 5.45 -20.88
CA ASN A 156 0.55 6.68 -21.60
C ASN A 156 0.05 6.34 -23.02
N THR A 157 -0.85 7.15 -23.54
CA THR A 157 -1.56 6.96 -24.81
C THR A 157 -0.63 6.84 -26.02
N ARG A 158 -0.58 5.65 -26.60
CA ARG A 158 -0.47 5.43 -28.06
C ARG A 158 -1.42 4.28 -28.42
N PRO A 159 -2.68 4.57 -28.79
CA PRO A 159 -3.75 3.57 -28.92
C PRO A 159 -3.50 2.50 -30.00
N GLU A 160 -2.51 2.67 -30.87
CA GLU A 160 -2.29 1.81 -32.04
C GLU A 160 -1.14 0.81 -31.92
N ARG A 161 -0.43 0.73 -30.77
CA ARG A 161 0.70 -0.19 -30.60
C ARG A 161 0.35 -1.39 -29.72
N PRO A 162 0.30 -2.62 -30.28
CA PRO A 162 -0.12 -3.80 -29.53
C PRO A 162 0.89 -4.27 -28.48
N SER A 163 2.19 -4.00 -28.66
CA SER A 163 3.24 -4.46 -27.77
C SER A 163 4.00 -3.29 -27.15
N ALA A 164 4.03 -3.25 -25.81
CA ALA A 164 4.66 -2.19 -25.03
C ALA A 164 5.75 -2.82 -24.17
N VAL A 165 6.94 -2.24 -24.19
CA VAL A 165 8.01 -2.64 -23.26
C VAL A 165 7.58 -2.28 -21.84
N LEU A 166 7.74 -3.25 -20.93
CA LEU A 166 7.44 -3.17 -19.51
C LEU A 166 6.02 -2.61 -19.25
N PRO A 167 4.96 -3.37 -19.63
CA PRO A 167 3.59 -2.88 -19.52
C PRO A 167 3.21 -2.55 -18.07
N GLY A 168 2.46 -1.45 -17.91
CA GLY A 168 2.00 -0.96 -16.60
C GLY A 168 3.01 -0.13 -15.80
N PHE A 169 4.20 0.11 -16.35
CA PHE A 169 5.23 0.97 -15.75
C PHE A 169 5.89 1.88 -16.80
N LYS A 170 6.20 3.13 -16.40
CA LYS A 170 6.96 4.10 -17.18
C LYS A 170 7.89 4.94 -16.30
N MET A 171 8.98 5.40 -16.89
CA MET A 171 9.89 6.38 -16.30
C MET A 171 9.44 7.79 -16.67
N ILE A 172 9.20 8.65 -15.68
CA ILE A 172 8.76 10.02 -15.96
C ILE A 172 9.94 10.99 -15.98
N ILE A 173 10.11 11.69 -17.11
CA ILE A 173 11.01 12.84 -17.20
C ILE A 173 10.17 14.10 -17.07
N SER A 174 10.57 14.99 -16.16
CA SER A 174 9.91 16.29 -15.98
C SER A 174 9.98 17.11 -17.27
N LYS A 175 8.94 17.90 -17.56
CA LYS A 175 8.91 18.80 -18.73
C LYS A 175 10.11 19.75 -18.80
N HIS A 176 10.66 20.15 -17.65
CA HIS A 176 11.87 21.00 -17.60
C HIS A 176 13.12 20.30 -18.14
N ASN A 177 13.13 18.97 -18.14
CA ASN A 177 14.24 18.13 -18.59
C ASN A 177 13.94 17.48 -19.94
N GLN A 178 13.00 18.02 -20.72
CA GLN A 178 12.60 17.43 -22.00
C GLN A 178 13.77 17.29 -22.99
N ASN A 179 14.75 18.19 -22.97
CA ASN A 179 15.95 18.11 -23.82
C ASN A 179 16.79 16.85 -23.52
N MET A 180 16.75 16.36 -22.27
CA MET A 180 17.39 15.08 -21.93
C MET A 180 16.75 13.91 -22.67
N LEU A 181 15.46 13.99 -23.04
CA LEU A 181 14.81 12.91 -23.80
C LEU A 181 15.46 12.76 -25.18
N SER A 182 15.69 13.86 -25.90
CA SER A 182 16.30 13.81 -27.24
C SER A 182 17.71 13.21 -27.20
N GLU A 183 18.47 13.50 -26.14
CA GLU A 183 19.79 12.92 -25.90
C GLU A 183 19.68 11.43 -25.53
N LEU A 184 18.78 11.07 -24.61
CA LEU A 184 18.57 9.71 -24.13
C LEU A 184 18.07 8.74 -25.20
N THR A 185 17.21 9.23 -26.09
CA THR A 185 16.64 8.42 -27.18
C THR A 185 17.39 8.63 -28.48
N ALA A 186 18.52 9.36 -28.51
CA ALA A 186 19.25 9.72 -29.72
C ALA A 186 18.36 10.27 -30.86
N GLY A 187 17.31 11.02 -30.52
CA GLY A 187 16.33 11.52 -31.49
C GLY A 187 15.53 10.44 -32.24
N PHE A 188 15.48 9.20 -31.72
CA PHE A 188 14.86 8.06 -32.38
C PHE A 188 13.44 8.37 -32.88
N ASP A 189 13.20 8.09 -34.16
CA ASP A 189 11.88 8.26 -34.76
C ASP A 189 10.91 7.24 -34.16
N TYR A 190 10.06 7.77 -33.29
CA TYR A 190 9.00 7.07 -32.62
C TYR A 190 8.06 6.36 -33.59
N THR A 191 7.98 6.70 -34.88
CA THR A 191 7.06 6.13 -35.87
C THR A 191 7.62 4.92 -36.62
N SER A 192 8.90 4.61 -36.47
CA SER A 192 9.56 3.48 -37.15
C SER A 192 8.84 2.14 -36.91
N ALA A 193 8.46 1.48 -38.02
CA ALA A 193 7.79 0.18 -38.00
C ALA A 193 8.75 -0.94 -37.55
N ALA A 194 8.19 -2.06 -37.11
CA ALA A 194 8.98 -3.27 -36.93
C ALA A 194 9.56 -3.75 -38.27
N PRO A 195 10.72 -4.42 -38.29
CA PRO A 195 11.22 -5.08 -39.48
C PRO A 195 10.14 -5.98 -40.09
N PRO A 196 10.04 -6.10 -41.43
CA PRO A 196 8.94 -6.83 -42.09
C PRO A 196 8.78 -8.29 -41.65
N ASN A 197 9.85 -8.91 -41.15
CA ASN A 197 9.90 -10.31 -40.71
C ASN A 197 9.88 -10.46 -39.18
N ALA A 198 9.79 -9.37 -38.43
CA ALA A 198 9.72 -9.41 -36.97
C ALA A 198 8.28 -9.67 -36.52
N ASP A 199 8.11 -10.65 -35.64
CA ASP A 199 6.83 -10.89 -34.98
C ASP A 199 6.49 -9.66 -34.10
N PRO A 200 5.31 -9.01 -34.29
CA PRO A 200 4.90 -7.85 -33.49
C PRO A 200 4.81 -8.11 -31.98
N SER A 201 4.67 -9.38 -31.57
CA SER A 201 4.66 -9.81 -30.17
C SER A 201 6.05 -9.89 -29.54
N HIS A 202 7.11 -9.83 -30.35
CA HIS A 202 8.50 -9.86 -29.88
C HIS A 202 9.15 -8.47 -29.86
N HIS A 203 10.14 -8.33 -28.98
CA HIS A 203 10.82 -7.08 -28.66
C HIS A 203 12.35 -7.15 -28.80
N ASP A 204 12.92 -8.31 -29.12
CA ASP A 204 14.36 -8.57 -29.25
C ASP A 204 15.04 -7.82 -30.41
N TRP A 205 14.28 -7.40 -31.41
CA TRP A 205 14.75 -6.56 -32.51
C TRP A 205 14.87 -5.07 -32.15
N LYS A 206 14.34 -4.63 -30.99
CA LYS A 206 14.33 -3.21 -30.62
C LYS A 206 15.72 -2.77 -30.18
N SER A 207 16.22 -1.68 -30.75
CA SER A 207 17.48 -1.06 -30.29
C SER A 207 17.35 -0.49 -28.88
N PRO A 208 18.45 -0.28 -28.14
CA PRO A 208 18.40 0.30 -26.80
C PRO A 208 17.66 1.65 -26.74
N GLU A 209 17.83 2.48 -27.77
CA GLU A 209 17.17 3.79 -27.90
C GLU A 209 15.66 3.65 -28.05
N ARG A 210 15.20 2.63 -28.80
CA ARG A 210 13.77 2.32 -28.95
C ARG A 210 13.16 1.79 -27.65
N VAL A 211 13.89 0.95 -26.91
CA VAL A 211 13.45 0.44 -25.61
C VAL A 211 13.26 1.60 -24.63
N LEU A 212 14.23 2.52 -24.55
CA LEU A 212 14.13 3.74 -23.74
C LEU A 212 12.97 4.64 -24.20
N ALA A 213 12.81 4.84 -25.50
CA ALA A 213 11.74 5.64 -26.09
C ALA A 213 10.32 5.13 -25.73
N GLU A 214 10.13 3.82 -25.54
CA GLU A 214 8.85 3.24 -25.10
C GLU A 214 8.68 3.22 -23.56
N LEU A 215 9.79 3.30 -22.82
CA LEU A 215 9.79 3.28 -21.36
C LEU A 215 9.63 4.69 -20.76
N VAL A 216 10.17 5.70 -21.43
CA VAL A 216 10.22 7.07 -20.94
C VAL A 216 9.02 7.88 -21.42
N VAL A 217 8.43 8.63 -20.49
CA VAL A 217 7.33 9.57 -20.77
C VAL A 217 7.68 10.94 -20.23
N VAL A 218 7.58 11.96 -21.08
CA VAL A 218 7.69 13.36 -20.63
C VAL A 218 6.34 13.83 -20.13
N ASP A 219 6.25 14.10 -18.83
CA ASP A 219 5.03 14.58 -18.19
C ASP A 219 5.37 15.39 -16.93
N SER A 220 4.40 16.15 -16.46
CA SER A 220 4.37 16.68 -15.11
C SER A 220 4.45 15.55 -14.09
N VAL A 221 5.33 15.71 -13.10
CA VAL A 221 5.57 14.71 -12.06
C VAL A 221 5.60 15.37 -10.70
N LYS A 222 5.12 14.63 -9.71
CA LYS A 222 5.33 14.92 -8.30
C LYS A 222 6.03 13.73 -7.69
N THR A 223 7.23 13.94 -7.18
CA THR A 223 8.00 12.87 -6.54
C THR A 223 7.88 12.96 -5.03
N LEU A 224 8.12 11.84 -4.35
CA LEU A 224 8.38 11.85 -2.93
C LEU A 224 9.76 12.45 -2.70
N ASN A 225 9.81 13.54 -1.94
CA ASN A 225 11.04 14.19 -1.53
C ASN A 225 11.06 14.28 0.00
N PHE A 226 12.15 13.87 0.62
CA PHE A 226 12.32 13.93 2.07
C PHE A 226 13.13 15.15 2.44
N THR A 227 12.51 16.09 3.13
CA THR A 227 13.17 17.32 3.56
C THR A 227 14.24 17.03 4.60
N GLU A 228 15.25 17.89 4.71
CA GLU A 228 16.31 17.77 5.71
C GLU A 228 15.77 17.58 7.15
N PRO A 229 14.70 18.26 7.61
CA PRO A 229 14.12 18.00 8.93
C PRO A 229 13.57 16.58 9.10
N TRP A 230 13.02 15.96 8.05
CA TRP A 230 12.55 14.57 8.09
C TRP A 230 13.74 13.62 8.20
N GLN A 231 14.75 13.82 7.35
CA GLN A 231 15.97 13.00 7.36
C GLN A 231 16.68 13.08 8.71
N ALA A 232 16.96 14.28 9.20
CA ALA A 232 17.62 14.51 10.48
C ALA A 232 16.84 13.92 11.67
N THR A 233 15.50 13.91 11.61
CA THR A 233 14.68 13.27 12.65
C THR A 233 14.82 11.76 12.60
N VAL A 234 14.74 11.15 11.43
CA VAL A 234 14.92 9.69 11.28
C VAL A 234 16.33 9.26 11.66
N ASP A 235 17.36 10.03 11.30
CA ASP A 235 18.75 9.76 11.68
C ASP A 235 18.93 9.79 13.20
N ARG A 236 18.30 10.75 13.89
CA ARG A 236 18.28 10.80 15.37
C ARG A 236 17.57 9.61 15.99
N LEU A 237 16.43 9.19 15.42
CA LEU A 237 15.70 8.02 15.91
C LEU A 237 16.52 6.74 15.70
N GLU A 238 17.07 6.53 14.51
CA GLU A 238 17.91 5.39 14.18
C GLU A 238 19.12 5.30 15.11
N LYS A 239 19.85 6.42 15.29
CA LYS A 239 20.97 6.49 16.22
C LYS A 239 20.55 6.15 17.64
N SER A 240 19.44 6.73 18.12
CA SER A 240 18.96 6.47 19.47
C SER A 240 18.61 5.00 19.67
N LEU A 241 17.91 4.36 18.73
CA LEU A 241 17.56 2.93 18.78
C LEU A 241 18.81 2.03 18.84
N VAL A 242 19.90 2.40 18.16
CA VAL A 242 21.16 1.64 18.17
C VAL A 242 21.93 1.85 19.47
N ASP A 243 22.08 3.09 19.91
CA ASP A 243 22.98 3.45 21.02
C ASP A 243 22.35 3.22 22.41
N GLU A 244 21.06 3.53 22.56
CA GLU A 244 20.34 3.53 23.85
C GLU A 244 19.36 2.34 23.97
N ASN A 245 19.20 1.57 22.88
CA ASN A 245 18.24 0.46 22.71
C ASN A 245 16.74 0.77 22.97
N PRO A 246 16.19 2.01 22.84
CA PRO A 246 14.76 2.25 22.92
C PRO A 246 14.02 1.41 21.88
N GLN A 247 12.73 1.19 22.10
CA GLN A 247 11.96 0.26 21.27
C GLN A 247 10.72 0.88 20.65
N LYS A 248 10.13 1.96 21.20
CA LYS A 248 8.77 2.38 20.83
C LYS A 248 8.70 3.81 20.32
N ILE A 249 8.23 3.97 19.08
CA ILE A 249 8.10 5.26 18.38
C ILE A 249 6.64 5.49 17.98
N VAL A 250 5.99 6.50 18.56
CA VAL A 250 4.63 6.92 18.15
C VAL A 250 4.72 8.03 17.11
N VAL A 251 4.02 7.87 15.98
CA VAL A 251 3.91 8.90 14.93
C VAL A 251 2.48 9.47 14.93
N CYS A 252 2.35 10.76 15.22
CA CYS A 252 1.07 11.45 15.34
C CYS A 252 1.03 12.75 14.54
N GLY A 253 -0.18 13.27 14.28
CA GLY A 253 -0.39 14.40 13.37
C GLY A 253 -1.80 14.46 12.77
N GLY A 254 -2.23 15.64 12.32
CA GLY A 254 -3.54 15.83 11.71
C GLY A 254 -3.77 15.01 10.42
N LYS A 255 -5.00 14.99 9.90
CA LYS A 255 -5.31 14.35 8.60
C LYS A 255 -4.53 15.00 7.45
N GLY A 256 -3.89 14.18 6.62
CA GLY A 256 -3.19 14.62 5.41
C GLY A 256 -1.86 15.37 5.63
N VAL A 257 -1.24 15.28 6.81
CA VAL A 257 0.07 15.92 7.09
C VAL A 257 1.29 15.08 6.68
N GLY A 258 1.06 13.84 6.22
CA GLY A 258 2.14 12.94 5.77
C GLY A 258 2.49 11.78 6.70
N LYS A 259 1.68 11.48 7.73
CA LYS A 259 1.95 10.40 8.72
C LYS A 259 2.32 9.07 8.08
N SER A 260 1.44 8.53 7.23
CA SER A 260 1.70 7.27 6.51
C SER A 260 2.97 7.32 5.66
N THR A 261 3.32 8.47 5.08
CA THR A 261 4.58 8.64 4.33
C THR A 261 5.79 8.61 5.25
N PHE A 262 5.73 9.31 6.38
CA PHE A 262 6.79 9.29 7.38
C PHE A 262 6.98 7.89 7.97
N CYS A 263 5.89 7.20 8.32
CA CYS A 263 5.91 5.81 8.79
C CYS A 263 6.59 4.88 7.78
N ARG A 264 6.23 4.96 6.49
CA ARG A 264 6.88 4.15 5.44
C ARG A 264 8.38 4.45 5.34
N TYR A 265 8.77 5.72 5.33
CA TYR A 265 10.17 6.12 5.29
C TYR A 265 10.96 5.64 6.51
N LEU A 266 10.42 5.81 7.72
CA LEU A 266 11.02 5.36 8.96
C LEU A 266 11.16 3.83 8.97
N VAL A 267 10.10 3.08 8.69
CA VAL A 267 10.14 1.61 8.63
C VAL A 267 11.20 1.12 7.65
N ASN A 268 11.25 1.69 6.46
CA ASN A 268 12.22 1.33 5.42
C ASN A 268 13.68 1.57 5.86
N ARG A 269 13.94 2.70 6.51
CA ARG A 269 15.25 3.02 7.10
C ARG A 269 15.62 2.02 8.20
N LEU A 270 14.70 1.72 9.10
CA LEU A 270 14.92 0.78 10.20
C LEU A 270 15.10 -0.67 9.73
N LEU A 271 14.38 -1.11 8.69
CA LEU A 271 14.56 -2.46 8.12
C LEU A 271 16.00 -2.71 7.65
N SER A 272 16.67 -1.67 7.15
CA SER A 272 18.06 -1.74 6.70
C SER A 272 19.06 -1.95 7.87
N LYS A 273 18.61 -1.78 9.13
CA LYS A 273 19.44 -1.91 10.33
C LYS A 273 19.05 -3.08 11.23
N PHE A 274 17.75 -3.31 11.39
CA PHE A 274 17.21 -4.26 12.38
C PHE A 274 16.68 -5.55 11.75
N GLY A 275 16.53 -5.63 10.42
CA GLY A 275 15.99 -6.81 9.71
C GLY A 275 14.48 -7.01 9.88
N THR A 276 13.96 -6.80 11.10
CA THR A 276 12.52 -6.82 11.42
C THR A 276 12.10 -5.56 12.15
N VAL A 277 10.96 -4.98 11.76
CA VAL A 277 10.33 -3.83 12.43
C VAL A 277 8.89 -4.20 12.79
N ALA A 278 8.52 -4.07 14.06
CA ALA A 278 7.14 -4.18 14.47
C ALA A 278 6.37 -2.91 14.07
N PHE A 279 5.16 -3.09 13.54
CA PHE A 279 4.31 -1.97 13.11
C PHE A 279 2.92 -2.11 13.71
N LEU A 280 2.55 -1.18 14.58
CA LEU A 280 1.21 -1.11 15.16
C LEU A 280 0.42 -0.01 14.46
N ASP A 281 -0.65 -0.41 13.81
CA ASP A 281 -1.58 0.51 13.18
C ASP A 281 -2.84 0.68 14.03
N THR A 282 -3.09 1.93 14.43
CA THR A 282 -4.27 2.31 15.20
C THR A 282 -5.22 3.21 14.39
N ASP A 283 -4.90 3.53 13.13
CA ASP A 283 -5.80 4.26 12.23
C ASP A 283 -6.86 3.33 11.62
N LEU A 284 -8.08 3.37 12.16
CA LEU A 284 -9.20 2.57 11.67
C LEU A 284 -9.69 2.98 10.27
N GLY A 285 -9.43 4.22 9.85
CA GLY A 285 -9.95 4.78 8.62
C GLY A 285 -9.04 4.55 7.42
N GLN A 286 -7.74 4.70 7.58
CA GLN A 286 -6.77 4.59 6.49
C GLN A 286 -5.58 3.72 6.89
N SER A 287 -5.86 2.51 7.37
CA SER A 287 -4.81 1.55 7.75
C SER A 287 -3.75 1.36 6.65
N GLU A 288 -2.50 1.18 7.05
CA GLU A 288 -1.34 1.05 6.18
C GLU A 288 -1.22 -0.35 5.55
N LEU A 289 -1.65 -1.40 6.27
CA LEU A 289 -1.35 -2.79 5.91
C LEU A 289 -2.59 -3.71 5.89
N THR A 290 -3.75 -3.20 6.30
CA THR A 290 -5.00 -3.98 6.39
C THR A 290 -6.19 -3.21 5.83
N PRO A 291 -7.32 -3.89 5.56
CA PRO A 291 -8.58 -3.20 5.31
C PRO A 291 -8.99 -2.30 6.49
N SER A 292 -9.87 -1.35 6.22
CA SER A 292 -10.33 -0.40 7.25
C SER A 292 -11.06 -1.11 8.40
N GLY A 293 -11.00 -0.54 9.59
CA GLY A 293 -11.73 -0.99 10.79
C GLY A 293 -10.96 -1.94 11.70
N LEU A 294 -9.65 -2.09 11.51
CA LEU A 294 -8.79 -2.95 12.32
C LEU A 294 -7.77 -2.13 13.12
N VAL A 295 -7.55 -2.53 14.38
CA VAL A 295 -6.28 -2.26 15.08
C VAL A 295 -5.39 -3.47 14.86
N ALA A 296 -4.19 -3.28 14.34
CA ALA A 296 -3.37 -4.39 13.85
C ALA A 296 -1.88 -4.23 14.17
N LEU A 297 -1.26 -5.31 14.66
CA LEU A 297 0.19 -5.42 14.87
C LEU A 297 0.79 -6.32 13.79
N HIS A 298 1.83 -5.84 13.12
CA HIS A 298 2.59 -6.54 12.10
C HIS A 298 4.05 -6.70 12.52
N ALA A 299 4.71 -7.73 12.00
CA ALA A 299 6.16 -7.87 12.00
C ALA A 299 6.61 -7.76 10.54
N LEU A 300 7.29 -6.67 10.20
CA LEU A 300 7.70 -6.35 8.84
C LEU A 300 9.15 -6.76 8.64
N SER A 301 9.42 -7.51 7.57
CA SER A 301 10.77 -7.85 7.08
C SER A 301 11.00 -7.42 5.63
N THR A 302 9.99 -6.80 5.01
CA THR A 302 10.04 -6.30 3.63
C THR A 302 9.58 -4.84 3.59
N PRO A 303 10.19 -4.02 2.71
CA PRO A 303 9.95 -2.58 2.68
C PRO A 303 8.53 -2.24 2.21
N LEU A 304 8.10 -1.02 2.52
CA LEU A 304 6.79 -0.47 2.15
C LEU A 304 6.96 0.49 0.95
N LEU A 305 7.11 -0.08 -0.25
CA LEU A 305 7.39 0.65 -1.50
C LEU A 305 6.11 0.93 -2.31
N GLY A 306 5.16 1.60 -1.67
CA GLY A 306 3.90 1.98 -2.31
C GLY A 306 2.94 2.69 -1.37
N PRO A 307 1.72 3.01 -1.83
CA PRO A 307 0.63 3.46 -0.95
C PRO A 307 0.05 2.30 -0.13
N GLY A 308 -0.58 2.59 1.01
CA GLY A 308 -1.09 1.57 1.95
C GLY A 308 -2.00 0.47 1.38
N PHE A 309 -2.71 0.71 0.28
CA PHE A 309 -3.52 -0.35 -0.36
C PHE A 309 -2.69 -1.34 -1.18
N ALA A 310 -1.46 -0.98 -1.60
CA ALA A 310 -0.66 -1.77 -2.52
C ALA A 310 0.22 -2.83 -1.84
N HIS A 311 0.30 -2.85 -0.51
CA HIS A 311 1.22 -3.73 0.24
C HIS A 311 0.56 -4.35 1.47
N MET A 312 -0.70 -4.74 1.37
CA MET A 312 -1.41 -5.35 2.51
C MET A 312 -0.77 -6.66 2.97
N LYS A 313 -0.68 -6.83 4.28
CA LYS A 313 -0.05 -7.99 4.93
C LYS A 313 -0.95 -8.57 6.01
N HIS A 314 -0.79 -9.86 6.27
CA HIS A 314 -1.46 -10.48 7.42
C HIS A 314 -0.85 -9.94 8.72
N PRO A 315 -1.67 -9.50 9.68
CA PRO A 315 -1.16 -9.08 10.99
C PRO A 315 -0.76 -10.28 11.83
N VAL A 316 0.18 -10.06 12.75
CA VAL A 316 0.50 -10.99 13.84
C VAL A 316 -0.72 -11.14 14.76
N ARG A 317 -1.42 -10.02 14.98
CA ARG A 317 -2.68 -9.95 15.71
C ARG A 317 -3.44 -8.72 15.29
N SER A 318 -4.76 -8.84 15.13
CA SER A 318 -5.64 -7.68 14.98
C SER A 318 -6.95 -7.87 15.71
N PHE A 319 -7.66 -6.76 15.92
CA PHE A 319 -9.00 -6.71 16.48
C PHE A 319 -9.86 -5.82 15.59
N PHE A 320 -11.06 -6.31 15.25
CA PHE A 320 -11.98 -5.59 14.37
C PHE A 320 -12.93 -4.71 15.19
N CYS A 321 -12.82 -3.40 14.98
CA CYS A 321 -13.68 -2.40 15.62
C CYS A 321 -14.96 -2.13 14.84
N GLY A 322 -15.06 -2.63 13.59
CA GLY A 322 -16.27 -2.58 12.77
C GLY A 322 -16.73 -1.17 12.35
N ASN A 323 -15.89 -0.15 12.49
CA ASN A 323 -16.10 1.18 11.97
C ASN A 323 -14.75 1.83 11.65
N THR A 324 -14.76 2.88 10.83
CA THR A 324 -13.59 3.68 10.44
C THR A 324 -13.31 4.87 11.36
N ASN A 325 -14.14 5.07 12.38
CA ASN A 325 -13.97 6.11 13.39
C ASN A 325 -13.92 5.46 14.78
N PRO A 326 -12.82 5.64 15.54
CA PRO A 326 -12.69 5.03 16.87
C PRO A 326 -13.71 5.58 17.88
N GLY A 327 -14.31 6.75 17.63
CA GLY A 327 -15.36 7.31 18.49
C GLY A 327 -16.69 6.52 18.50
N ASN A 328 -16.86 5.54 17.62
CA ASN A 328 -18.05 4.67 17.64
C ASN A 328 -18.06 3.73 18.86
N ASP A 329 -16.90 3.22 19.25
CA ASP A 329 -16.70 2.44 20.48
C ASP A 329 -15.28 2.71 21.01
N PRO A 330 -15.07 3.85 21.70
CA PRO A 330 -13.73 4.26 22.14
C PRO A 330 -13.14 3.30 23.19
N LEU A 331 -13.98 2.65 23.99
CA LEU A 331 -13.55 1.70 25.02
C LEU A 331 -13.02 0.41 24.39
N TYR A 332 -13.75 -0.15 23.41
CA TYR A 332 -13.29 -1.32 22.68
C TYR A 332 -12.02 -1.02 21.86
N TYR A 333 -11.97 0.14 21.19
CA TYR A 333 -10.78 0.59 20.48
C TYR A 333 -9.55 0.63 21.40
N MET A 334 -9.64 1.25 22.58
CA MET A 334 -8.52 1.27 23.53
C MET A 334 -8.18 -0.13 24.06
N LYS A 335 -9.18 -0.98 24.30
CA LYS A 335 -8.95 -2.38 24.70
C LYS A 335 -8.18 -3.16 23.62
N ALA A 336 -8.48 -2.94 22.34
CA ALA A 336 -7.75 -3.50 21.21
C ALA A 336 -6.29 -3.03 21.19
N VAL A 337 -6.05 -1.72 21.31
CA VAL A 337 -4.70 -1.14 21.36
C VAL A 337 -3.87 -1.73 22.51
N LYS A 338 -4.42 -1.78 23.73
CA LYS A 338 -3.74 -2.37 24.90
C LYS A 338 -3.38 -3.84 24.67
N SER A 339 -4.25 -4.59 24.02
CA SER A 339 -4.05 -6.03 23.79
C SER A 339 -2.92 -6.31 22.81
N VAL A 340 -2.82 -5.53 21.73
CA VAL A 340 -1.72 -5.66 20.77
C VAL A 340 -0.40 -5.12 21.32
N LEU A 341 -0.42 -4.05 22.12
CA LEU A 341 0.76 -3.59 22.85
C LEU A 341 1.29 -4.66 23.82
N ARG A 342 0.40 -5.28 24.61
CA ARG A 342 0.79 -6.38 25.50
C ARG A 342 1.42 -7.55 24.75
N LEU A 343 0.87 -7.88 23.58
CA LEU A 343 1.45 -8.94 22.72
C LEU A 343 2.84 -8.55 22.22
N TYR A 344 3.04 -7.29 21.83
CA TYR A 344 4.36 -6.79 21.45
C TYR A 344 5.35 -6.95 22.60
N GLU A 345 5.00 -6.52 23.82
CA GLU A 345 5.88 -6.64 25.00
C GLU A 345 6.21 -8.10 25.32
N VAL A 346 5.26 -9.03 25.20
CA VAL A 346 5.51 -10.46 25.41
C VAL A 346 6.46 -11.05 24.35
N LYS A 347 6.36 -10.61 23.09
CA LYS A 347 7.17 -11.15 21.98
C LYS A 347 8.55 -10.52 21.87
N TRP A 348 8.65 -9.21 22.07
CA TRP A 348 9.82 -8.40 21.74
C TRP A 348 10.21 -7.38 22.82
N GLY A 349 9.42 -7.28 23.90
CA GLY A 349 9.76 -6.41 25.02
C GLY A 349 11.06 -6.82 25.70
N ARG A 350 11.70 -5.86 26.37
CA ARG A 350 12.93 -6.11 27.15
C ARG A 350 12.63 -7.11 28.26
N GLN A 351 13.41 -8.19 28.33
CA GLN A 351 13.55 -8.95 29.58
C GLN A 351 14.73 -8.35 30.35
N ASP A 352 14.52 -7.98 31.60
CA ASP A 352 15.63 -7.62 32.49
C ASP A 352 16.61 -8.80 32.55
N GLN A 353 17.89 -8.53 32.30
CA GLN A 353 18.98 -9.50 32.24
C GLN A 353 19.35 -10.08 33.63
N ASP A 354 18.37 -10.43 34.46
CA ASP A 354 18.62 -11.03 35.78
C ASP A 354 18.67 -12.57 35.75
N ASN A 355 18.38 -13.22 34.62
CA ASN A 355 18.56 -14.67 34.44
C ASN A 355 19.86 -14.97 33.68
N SER A 356 20.97 -14.92 34.40
CA SER A 356 22.34 -15.26 33.96
C SER A 356 22.57 -16.74 33.60
N ASN A 357 21.52 -17.53 33.34
CA ASN A 357 21.61 -18.99 33.18
C ASN A 357 20.98 -19.58 31.90
N SER A 358 20.60 -18.78 30.90
CA SER A 358 20.19 -19.33 29.61
C SER A 358 21.26 -19.09 28.53
N SER A 359 21.79 -20.19 27.99
CA SER A 359 22.59 -20.25 26.76
C SER A 359 21.78 -19.96 25.49
N GLU A 360 20.75 -19.12 25.60
CA GLU A 360 19.90 -18.70 24.48
C GLU A 360 20.57 -17.53 23.74
N ARG A 361 20.49 -17.57 22.40
CA ARG A 361 20.99 -16.48 21.54
C ARG A 361 20.37 -15.15 21.97
N PRO A 362 21.10 -14.02 21.95
CA PRO A 362 20.53 -12.71 22.22
C PRO A 362 19.31 -12.50 21.32
N ARG A 363 18.14 -12.20 21.90
CA ARG A 363 16.96 -11.87 21.09
C ARG A 363 17.24 -10.62 20.27
N GLU A 364 16.96 -10.68 18.96
CA GLU A 364 17.05 -9.53 18.08
C GLU A 364 16.18 -8.38 18.60
N CYS A 365 16.73 -7.16 18.63
CA CYS A 365 15.97 -5.97 18.95
C CYS A 365 15.01 -5.67 17.79
N VAL A 366 13.70 -5.66 18.06
CA VAL A 366 12.66 -5.36 17.07
C VAL A 366 12.00 -4.04 17.45
N PRO A 367 12.32 -2.91 16.79
CA PRO A 367 11.69 -1.63 17.09
C PRO A 367 10.22 -1.63 16.67
N LEU A 368 9.38 -0.94 17.44
CA LEU A 368 7.96 -0.72 17.21
C LEU A 368 7.69 0.70 16.70
N VAL A 369 7.12 0.79 15.51
CA VAL A 369 6.56 2.02 14.96
C VAL A 369 5.04 1.99 15.10
N ILE A 370 4.46 2.99 15.74
CA ILE A 370 3.01 3.12 15.96
C ILE A 370 2.45 4.23 15.08
N ASN A 371 1.58 3.88 14.12
CA ASN A 371 0.79 4.84 13.35
C ASN A 371 -0.54 5.16 14.07
N THR A 372 -0.87 6.44 14.20
CA THR A 372 -2.12 6.90 14.85
C THR A 372 -3.14 7.48 13.88
N ASP A 373 -4.41 7.53 14.30
CA ASP A 373 -5.47 8.27 13.59
C ASP A 373 -5.10 9.77 13.44
N GLY A 374 -5.62 10.42 12.40
CA GLY A 374 -5.51 11.86 12.19
C GLY A 374 -6.55 12.72 12.94
N TRP A 375 -7.41 12.13 13.77
CA TRP A 375 -8.38 12.84 14.59
C TRP A 375 -7.74 13.44 15.85
N ILE A 376 -7.34 14.71 15.77
CA ILE A 376 -6.51 15.39 16.77
C ILE A 376 -7.28 16.41 17.64
N LYS A 377 -8.62 16.30 17.76
CA LYS A 377 -9.45 17.25 18.51
C LYS A 377 -10.50 16.54 19.36
N SER A 378 -10.83 17.11 20.51
CA SER A 378 -11.85 16.57 21.44
C SER A 378 -11.58 15.10 21.73
N MET A 379 -12.58 14.21 21.68
CA MET A 379 -12.42 12.78 21.95
C MET A 379 -11.30 12.11 21.12
N GLY A 380 -11.03 12.57 19.89
CA GLY A 380 -9.90 12.05 19.12
C GLY A 380 -8.54 12.39 19.73
N HIS A 381 -8.42 13.61 20.27
CA HIS A 381 -7.24 14.04 21.01
C HIS A 381 -7.10 13.24 22.32
N ASP A 382 -8.19 13.03 23.05
CA ASP A 382 -8.20 12.23 24.28
C ASP A 382 -7.75 10.78 23.99
N LEU A 383 -8.26 10.19 22.91
CA LEU A 383 -7.83 8.86 22.45
C LEU A 383 -6.35 8.83 22.06
N LEU A 384 -5.86 9.84 21.34
CA LEU A 384 -4.44 9.94 21.00
C LEU A 384 -3.56 10.03 22.25
N CYS A 385 -3.93 10.86 23.23
CA CYS A 385 -3.23 10.98 24.50
C CYS A 385 -3.20 9.65 25.25
N ASN A 386 -4.34 8.95 25.30
CA ASN A 386 -4.42 7.63 25.91
C ASN A 386 -3.56 6.59 25.16
N VAL A 387 -3.55 6.59 23.83
CA VAL A 387 -2.65 5.70 23.05
C VAL A 387 -1.18 5.97 23.40
N ILE A 388 -0.76 7.23 23.50
CA ILE A 388 0.61 7.60 23.88
C ILE A 388 0.93 7.12 25.30
N GLN A 389 0.05 7.39 26.27
CA GLN A 389 0.23 6.99 27.65
C GLN A 389 0.31 5.47 27.82
N GLU A 390 -0.61 4.72 27.19
CA GLU A 390 -0.64 3.26 27.24
C GLU A 390 0.56 2.64 26.52
N THR A 391 1.06 3.29 25.46
CA THR A 391 2.28 2.83 24.76
C THR A 391 3.52 3.03 25.62
N ASN A 392 3.55 4.10 26.44
CA ASN A 392 4.74 4.58 27.15
C ASN A 392 5.99 4.57 26.22
N PRO A 393 5.98 5.36 25.14
CA PRO A 393 7.01 5.31 24.12
C PRO A 393 8.33 5.93 24.58
N ASP A 394 9.38 5.71 23.81
CA ASP A 394 10.66 6.41 23.95
C ASP A 394 10.67 7.71 23.14
N HIS A 395 9.96 7.70 22.01
CA HIS A 395 9.87 8.82 21.09
C HIS A 395 8.44 9.06 20.62
N VAL A 396 8.05 10.33 20.58
CA VAL A 396 6.83 10.78 19.90
C VAL A 396 7.21 11.72 18.77
N VAL A 397 6.95 11.31 17.53
CA VAL A 397 7.09 12.14 16.35
C VAL A 397 5.76 12.85 16.10
N GLN A 398 5.77 14.18 16.19
CA GLN A 398 4.61 15.02 15.90
C GLN A 398 4.81 15.70 14.55
N LEU A 399 4.07 15.25 13.53
CA LEU A 399 4.03 15.93 12.24
C LEU A 399 3.17 17.19 12.34
N LEU A 400 3.82 18.34 12.20
CA LEU A 400 3.19 19.65 12.24
C LEU A 400 2.43 19.92 10.94
N ALA A 401 1.48 20.85 11.02
CA ALA A 401 0.72 21.32 9.88
C ALA A 401 0.87 22.83 9.72
N ALA A 402 0.86 23.29 8.47
CA ALA A 402 0.89 24.73 8.17
C ALA A 402 -0.36 25.47 8.68
N THR A 403 -1.49 24.77 8.84
CA THR A 403 -2.77 25.37 9.25
C THR A 403 -3.01 25.26 10.76
N LYS A 404 -3.40 26.37 11.40
CA LYS A 404 -3.73 26.42 12.84
C LYS A 404 -4.78 25.38 13.26
N ASN A 405 -5.75 25.10 12.39
CA ASN A 405 -6.80 24.11 12.65
C ASN A 405 -6.30 22.67 12.79
N LYS A 406 -5.06 22.39 12.37
CA LYS A 406 -4.41 21.09 12.47
C LYS A 406 -3.31 21.04 13.54
N GLN A 407 -3.20 22.08 14.37
CA GLN A 407 -2.29 22.10 15.52
C GLN A 407 -2.98 21.49 16.74
N PHE A 408 -2.20 20.80 17.57
CA PHE A 408 -2.62 20.17 18.82
C PHE A 408 -1.38 19.98 19.71
N VAL A 409 -1.61 19.74 21.00
CA VAL A 409 -0.54 19.53 21.98
C VAL A 409 -0.42 18.03 22.28
N VAL A 410 0.80 17.53 22.32
CA VAL A 410 1.10 16.16 22.77
C VAL A 410 1.38 16.20 24.28
N PRO A 411 0.93 15.21 25.08
CA PRO A 411 1.23 15.18 26.50
C PRO A 411 2.75 15.20 26.76
N THR A 412 3.20 16.09 27.65
CA THR A 412 4.63 16.31 27.98
C THR A 412 5.05 15.67 29.30
N GLU A 413 4.12 15.11 30.06
CA GLU A 413 4.34 14.58 31.41
C GLU A 413 5.03 13.20 31.42
N GLY A 414 5.19 12.57 30.25
CA GLY A 414 5.85 11.27 30.11
C GLY A 414 7.36 11.34 29.96
N ARG A 415 8.00 10.17 29.91
CA ARG A 415 9.47 10.03 29.73
C ARG A 415 9.92 10.13 28.26
N TRP A 416 8.98 10.28 27.32
CA TRP A 416 9.28 10.28 25.89
C TRP A 416 9.89 11.60 25.40
N ARG A 417 10.77 11.49 24.40
CA ARG A 417 11.27 12.65 23.65
C ARG A 417 10.32 13.01 22.52
N ILE A 418 9.92 14.29 22.45
CA ILE A 418 9.03 14.79 21.40
C ILE A 418 9.87 15.37 20.25
N HIS A 419 9.60 14.90 19.04
CA HIS A 419 10.20 15.39 17.80
C HIS A 419 9.14 16.09 16.96
N ALA A 420 9.15 17.42 16.97
CA ALA A 420 8.26 18.21 16.12
C ALA A 420 8.86 18.31 14.72
N VAL A 421 8.15 17.77 13.72
CA VAL A 421 8.63 17.72 12.34
C VAL A 421 7.76 18.64 11.48
N PRO A 422 8.33 19.61 10.76
CA PRO A 422 7.56 20.52 9.91
C PRO A 422 6.81 19.76 8.81
N PRO A 423 5.70 20.32 8.31
CA PRO A 423 4.96 19.71 7.22
C PRO A 423 5.86 19.53 6.00
N TRP A 424 5.59 18.48 5.25
CA TRP A 424 6.14 18.34 3.91
C TRP A 424 5.60 19.48 3.04
N ASP A 425 6.47 20.25 2.40
CA ASP A 425 6.10 21.31 1.45
C ASP A 425 6.17 20.76 0.02
N PRO A 426 5.04 20.40 -0.61
CA PRO A 426 5.05 20.01 -1.99
C PRO A 426 5.24 21.25 -2.88
N VAL A 427 6.47 21.49 -3.32
CA VAL A 427 6.73 22.39 -4.45
C VAL A 427 6.11 21.76 -5.71
N GLY A 428 5.07 22.37 -6.27
CA GLY A 428 4.54 22.00 -7.59
C GLY A 428 3.01 21.90 -7.75
N VAL A 429 2.59 21.91 -9.01
CA VAL A 429 1.22 22.11 -9.52
C VAL A 429 0.44 20.78 -9.68
N THR A 430 -0.71 20.70 -8.98
CA THR A 430 -2.03 20.21 -9.43
C THR A 430 -2.25 18.75 -9.91
N GLN A 431 -2.41 17.81 -8.97
CA GLN A 431 -3.46 16.78 -9.11
C GLN A 431 -4.29 16.74 -7.82
N PRO A 432 -5.63 16.75 -7.88
CA PRO A 432 -6.44 16.66 -6.67
C PRO A 432 -6.17 15.32 -5.97
N PRO A 433 -5.90 15.33 -4.66
CA PRO A 433 -5.66 14.08 -3.94
C PRO A 433 -6.93 13.22 -3.97
N ARG A 434 -6.75 11.90 -4.10
CA ARG A 434 -7.84 10.95 -3.90
C ARG A 434 -8.41 11.11 -2.50
N SER A 435 -9.73 11.09 -2.39
CA SER A 435 -10.42 11.26 -1.12
C SER A 435 -10.17 10.07 -0.18
N SER A 436 -10.36 10.28 1.12
CA SER A 436 -10.29 9.18 2.09
C SER A 436 -11.36 8.11 1.87
N LYS A 437 -12.50 8.44 1.23
CA LYS A 437 -13.51 7.44 0.85
C LYS A 437 -12.94 6.53 -0.25
N GLU A 438 -12.37 7.10 -1.31
CA GLU A 438 -11.78 6.33 -2.41
C GLU A 438 -10.60 5.46 -1.95
N LEU A 439 -9.70 5.99 -1.12
CA LEU A 439 -8.58 5.22 -0.60
C LEU A 439 -8.99 4.00 0.23
N ARG A 440 -10.16 4.03 0.88
CA ARG A 440 -10.73 2.88 1.59
C ARG A 440 -11.28 1.84 0.62
N VAL A 441 -11.92 2.29 -0.46
CA VAL A 441 -12.41 1.43 -1.54
C VAL A 441 -11.24 0.71 -2.23
N TYR A 442 -10.15 1.43 -2.51
CA TYR A 442 -8.94 0.81 -3.09
C TYR A 442 -8.35 -0.27 -2.19
N ARG A 443 -8.37 -0.11 -0.85
CA ARG A 443 -7.95 -1.17 0.07
C ARG A 443 -8.83 -2.40 -0.05
N PHE A 444 -10.13 -2.24 -0.21
CA PHE A 444 -11.01 -3.38 -0.42
C PHE A 444 -10.75 -4.06 -1.76
N HIS A 445 -10.56 -3.31 -2.85
CA HIS A 445 -10.16 -3.89 -4.14
C HIS A 445 -8.87 -4.68 -4.01
N SER A 446 -7.82 -4.07 -3.46
CA SER A 446 -6.53 -4.73 -3.28
C SER A 446 -6.64 -5.95 -2.36
N TYR A 447 -7.60 -6.00 -1.41
CA TYR A 447 -7.74 -7.10 -0.47
C TYR A 447 -8.51 -8.26 -1.11
N PHE A 448 -9.74 -8.00 -1.57
CA PHE A 448 -10.63 -9.02 -2.12
C PHE A 448 -10.29 -9.45 -3.55
N LEU A 449 -9.72 -8.54 -4.35
CA LEU A 449 -9.46 -8.75 -5.78
C LEU A 449 -7.96 -8.87 -6.10
N SER A 450 -7.08 -9.03 -5.11
CA SER A 450 -5.64 -9.25 -5.30
C SER A 450 -5.30 -10.41 -6.25
N ARG A 451 -6.17 -11.43 -6.30
CA ARG A 451 -5.99 -12.63 -7.15
C ARG A 451 -6.91 -12.65 -8.38
N ALA A 452 -7.77 -11.64 -8.54
CA ALA A 452 -8.70 -11.57 -9.65
C ALA A 452 -7.99 -10.93 -10.85
N ARG A 453 -7.57 -11.76 -11.82
CA ARG A 453 -6.95 -11.31 -13.07
C ARG A 453 -7.84 -10.28 -13.78
N CYS A 454 -7.21 -9.26 -14.33
CA CYS A 454 -7.87 -8.22 -15.10
C CYS A 454 -7.51 -8.40 -16.58
N ASP A 455 -8.44 -8.96 -17.35
CA ASP A 455 -8.25 -9.26 -18.78
C ASP A 455 -8.80 -8.13 -19.67
N LEU A 456 -8.96 -6.92 -19.11
CA LEU A 456 -9.45 -5.78 -19.88
C LEU A 456 -8.43 -5.38 -20.95
N PRO A 457 -8.88 -5.00 -22.16
CA PRO A 457 -8.00 -4.46 -23.19
C PRO A 457 -7.19 -3.27 -22.64
N ARG A 458 -5.91 -3.15 -23.04
CA ARG A 458 -5.04 -2.06 -22.57
C ARG A 458 -5.61 -0.67 -22.83
N SER A 459 -6.36 -0.47 -23.91
CA SER A 459 -7.06 0.77 -24.20
C SER A 459 -8.01 1.20 -23.07
N GLN A 460 -8.61 0.24 -22.35
CA GLN A 460 -9.47 0.49 -21.19
C GLN A 460 -8.69 0.70 -19.88
N LEU A 461 -7.38 0.41 -19.85
CA LEU A 461 -6.52 0.61 -18.68
C LEU A 461 -5.72 1.92 -18.73
N GLN A 462 -5.63 2.55 -19.90
CA GLN A 462 -4.93 3.82 -20.09
C GLN A 462 -5.62 4.99 -19.37
N ASN A 463 -4.89 6.00 -18.91
CA ASN A 463 -5.48 7.22 -18.36
C ASN A 463 -6.31 7.08 -17.07
N LEU A 464 -6.31 5.94 -16.36
CA LEU A 464 -7.02 5.78 -15.08
C LEU A 464 -6.52 6.73 -13.98
N GLN A 465 -5.34 7.33 -14.16
CA GLN A 465 -4.84 8.41 -13.30
C GLN A 465 -5.65 9.70 -13.41
N VAL A 466 -6.35 9.93 -14.51
CA VAL A 466 -7.17 11.12 -14.75
C VAL A 466 -8.49 10.99 -14.00
N LEU A 467 -8.93 12.05 -13.33
CA LEU A 467 -10.14 12.01 -12.50
C LEU A 467 -11.41 11.69 -13.29
N SER A 468 -11.54 12.15 -14.53
CA SER A 468 -12.70 11.87 -15.40
C SER A 468 -12.78 10.39 -15.80
N GLU A 469 -11.63 9.75 -15.97
CA GLU A 469 -11.54 8.35 -16.43
C GLU A 469 -11.44 7.35 -15.27
N LYS A 470 -11.26 7.82 -14.04
CA LYS A 470 -10.95 6.97 -12.87
C LYS A 470 -11.98 5.86 -12.61
N ASN A 471 -13.24 6.13 -12.95
CA ASN A 471 -14.38 5.24 -12.71
C ASN A 471 -14.70 4.35 -13.92
N ARG A 472 -13.94 4.45 -15.02
CA ARG A 472 -14.26 3.76 -16.28
C ARG A 472 -14.32 2.24 -16.14
N VAL A 473 -13.50 1.70 -15.24
CA VAL A 473 -13.39 0.25 -14.96
C VAL A 473 -14.21 -0.18 -13.76
N ASP A 474 -14.99 0.71 -13.13
CA ASP A 474 -15.74 0.39 -11.92
C ASP A 474 -16.73 -0.76 -12.19
N SER A 475 -17.48 -0.71 -13.31
CA SER A 475 -18.38 -1.79 -13.75
C SER A 475 -17.71 -3.17 -13.76
N ASP A 476 -16.48 -3.23 -14.30
CA ASP A 476 -15.72 -4.47 -14.40
C ASP A 476 -15.20 -4.93 -13.03
N ILE A 477 -14.81 -4.00 -12.17
CA ILE A 477 -14.47 -4.28 -10.77
C ILE A 477 -15.67 -4.88 -10.04
N TYR A 478 -16.89 -4.35 -10.23
CA TYR A 478 -18.11 -4.93 -9.64
C TYR A 478 -18.36 -6.35 -10.15
N ARG A 479 -18.21 -6.57 -11.47
CA ARG A 479 -18.32 -7.91 -12.06
C ARG A 479 -17.28 -8.87 -11.48
N ALA A 480 -16.06 -8.39 -11.21
CA ALA A 480 -15.03 -9.18 -10.55
C ALA A 480 -15.46 -9.60 -9.13
N TYR A 481 -16.05 -8.68 -8.33
CA TYR A 481 -16.62 -9.03 -7.03
C TYR A 481 -17.73 -10.07 -7.14
N ALA A 482 -18.63 -9.96 -8.12
CA ALA A 482 -19.71 -10.92 -8.32
C ALA A 482 -19.19 -12.32 -8.67
N ARG A 483 -18.08 -12.41 -9.41
CA ARG A 483 -17.42 -13.66 -9.82
C ARG A 483 -16.63 -14.35 -8.70
N LEU A 484 -16.30 -13.67 -7.60
CA LEU A 484 -15.61 -14.33 -6.48
C LEU A 484 -16.47 -15.49 -5.97
N THR A 485 -15.87 -16.65 -5.68
CA THR A 485 -16.62 -17.78 -5.13
C THR A 485 -16.79 -17.62 -3.62
N PRO A 486 -18.02 -17.62 -3.07
CA PRO A 486 -18.22 -17.50 -1.64
C PRO A 486 -18.04 -18.85 -0.93
N PHE A 487 -17.63 -18.80 0.34
CA PHE A 487 -17.66 -19.94 1.25
C PHE A 487 -19.04 -20.05 1.90
N ALA A 488 -19.58 -21.26 1.99
CA ALA A 488 -20.81 -21.52 2.73
C ALA A 488 -20.48 -21.81 4.20
N ALA A 489 -21.05 -21.04 5.12
CA ALA A 489 -20.98 -21.25 6.56
C ALA A 489 -22.38 -21.55 7.11
N SER A 490 -22.54 -22.67 7.81
CA SER A 490 -23.79 -23.02 8.49
C SER A 490 -24.02 -22.09 9.69
N PHE A 491 -25.28 -21.72 9.94
CA PHE A 491 -25.68 -20.90 11.10
C PHE A 491 -25.31 -21.53 12.44
N ASP A 492 -25.07 -22.83 12.49
CA ASP A 492 -24.76 -23.57 13.73
C ASP A 492 -23.26 -23.53 14.07
N HIS A 493 -22.41 -23.25 13.08
CA HIS A 493 -20.96 -23.23 13.23
C HIS A 493 -20.37 -21.84 13.47
N VAL A 494 -21.18 -20.78 13.33
CA VAL A 494 -20.73 -19.40 13.50
C VAL A 494 -21.69 -18.59 14.36
N ASP A 495 -21.12 -17.87 15.30
CA ASP A 495 -21.80 -16.83 16.06
C ASP A 495 -21.75 -15.51 15.31
N VAL A 496 -22.71 -14.63 15.57
CA VAL A 496 -22.77 -13.28 15.01
C VAL A 496 -22.78 -12.25 16.12
N ALA A 497 -21.93 -11.23 16.00
CA ALA A 497 -21.94 -10.04 16.84
C ALA A 497 -22.04 -8.77 15.97
N PHE A 498 -22.43 -7.66 16.58
CA PHE A 498 -22.58 -6.37 15.91
C PHE A 498 -21.63 -5.35 16.52
N ALA A 499 -20.80 -4.72 15.69
CA ALA A 499 -19.99 -3.59 16.12
C ALA A 499 -20.86 -2.32 16.12
N GLY A 500 -21.11 -1.76 17.30
CA GLY A 500 -21.92 -0.55 17.47
C GLY A 500 -23.41 -0.83 17.69
N SER A 501 -24.26 -0.47 16.74
CA SER A 501 -25.71 -0.41 16.92
C SER A 501 -26.36 -1.79 16.99
N SER A 502 -27.26 -1.97 17.96
CA SER A 502 -28.12 -3.15 18.08
C SER A 502 -29.10 -3.25 16.90
N VAL A 503 -29.43 -4.48 16.50
CA VAL A 503 -30.39 -4.79 15.43
C VAL A 503 -31.55 -5.56 16.05
N ALA A 504 -32.78 -5.17 15.71
CA ALA A 504 -33.97 -5.89 16.15
C ALA A 504 -33.95 -7.34 15.62
N PRO A 505 -34.35 -8.36 16.41
CA PRO A 505 -34.29 -9.76 15.99
C PRO A 505 -34.94 -10.06 14.63
N SER A 506 -36.05 -9.38 14.31
CA SER A 506 -36.77 -9.52 13.03
C SER A 506 -36.00 -9.00 11.81
N GLN A 507 -35.03 -8.11 12.03
CA GLN A 507 -34.22 -7.47 10.97
C GLN A 507 -32.81 -8.07 10.86
N LEU A 508 -32.51 -9.09 11.66
CA LEU A 508 -31.17 -9.62 11.79
C LEU A 508 -30.60 -10.14 10.46
N LEU A 509 -31.29 -11.07 9.80
CA LEU A 509 -30.82 -11.67 8.55
C LEU A 509 -30.72 -10.63 7.43
N PHE A 510 -31.65 -9.67 7.39
CA PHE A 510 -31.60 -8.54 6.45
C PHE A 510 -30.38 -7.64 6.69
N SER A 511 -30.01 -7.39 7.94
CA SER A 511 -28.85 -6.56 8.29
C SER A 511 -27.49 -7.22 8.01
N LEU A 512 -27.48 -8.56 7.94
CA LEU A 512 -26.30 -9.35 7.60
C LEU A 512 -26.08 -9.43 6.10
N ASN A 513 -27.15 -9.44 5.31
CA ASN A 513 -27.01 -9.49 3.86
C ASN A 513 -26.27 -8.26 3.32
N ALA A 514 -25.38 -8.47 2.36
CA ALA A 514 -24.54 -7.43 1.77
C ALA A 514 -23.78 -6.56 2.80
N SER A 515 -23.18 -7.20 3.82
CA SER A 515 -22.46 -6.51 4.89
C SER A 515 -20.99 -6.91 5.00
N VAL A 516 -20.15 -5.97 5.44
CA VAL A 516 -18.75 -6.22 5.78
C VAL A 516 -18.67 -6.77 7.20
N VAL A 517 -17.95 -7.86 7.37
CA VAL A 517 -17.77 -8.56 8.66
C VAL A 517 -16.30 -8.77 8.99
N GLY A 518 -15.96 -8.65 10.27
CA GLY A 518 -14.71 -9.16 10.83
C GLY A 518 -14.82 -10.67 11.03
N LEU A 519 -13.78 -11.40 10.61
CA LEU A 519 -13.71 -12.85 10.71
C LEU A 519 -12.86 -13.21 11.94
N CYS A 520 -13.53 -13.58 13.03
CA CYS A 520 -12.92 -13.64 14.36
C CYS A 520 -12.91 -15.05 14.94
N ILE A 521 -12.00 -15.26 15.89
CA ILE A 521 -11.98 -16.44 16.77
C ILE A 521 -12.47 -16.02 18.15
N ASN A 522 -13.67 -16.46 18.52
CA ASN A 522 -14.16 -16.42 19.88
C ASN A 522 -13.63 -17.63 20.68
N PRO A 523 -12.74 -17.43 21.67
CA PRO A 523 -12.24 -18.52 22.51
C PRO A 523 -13.33 -19.15 23.39
N ASP A 524 -14.37 -18.39 23.72
CA ASP A 524 -15.48 -18.85 24.57
C ASP A 524 -16.60 -19.51 23.75
N TYR A 525 -16.35 -19.80 22.47
CA TYR A 525 -17.31 -20.46 21.60
C TYR A 525 -17.64 -21.86 22.12
N LYS A 526 -18.93 -22.11 22.30
CA LYS A 526 -19.46 -23.43 22.64
C LYS A 526 -20.18 -24.00 21.43
N ALA A 527 -19.73 -25.15 20.95
CA ALA A 527 -20.40 -25.90 19.90
C ALA A 527 -21.81 -26.28 20.34
N ILE A 528 -22.72 -26.34 19.39
CA ILE A 528 -24.11 -26.73 19.65
C ILE A 528 -24.16 -28.26 19.59
N GLU A 529 -24.32 -28.92 20.74
CA GLU A 529 -24.33 -30.39 20.86
C GLU A 529 -25.75 -30.99 20.85
N SER A 530 -26.80 -30.16 20.92
CA SER A 530 -28.22 -30.58 20.98
C SER A 530 -29.02 -30.20 19.73
N GLU A 531 -30.22 -30.77 19.60
CA GLU A 531 -31.16 -30.74 18.43
C GLU A 531 -31.09 -29.53 17.48
N PRO A 532 -31.36 -29.75 16.17
CA PRO A 532 -31.24 -28.72 15.15
C PRO A 532 -32.03 -27.47 15.52
N ARG A 533 -31.32 -26.35 15.70
CA ARG A 533 -31.96 -25.06 15.95
C ARG A 533 -32.73 -24.61 14.72
N GLU A 534 -33.92 -24.07 14.94
CA GLU A 534 -34.64 -23.27 13.96
C GLU A 534 -34.28 -21.78 14.12
N GLY A 535 -34.42 -20.99 13.06
CA GLY A 535 -34.24 -19.53 13.11
C GLY A 535 -32.82 -19.02 12.83
N PRO A 536 -32.46 -17.78 13.23
CA PRO A 536 -31.18 -17.16 12.88
C PRO A 536 -29.95 -17.80 13.57
N PRO A 537 -28.72 -17.45 13.13
CA PRO A 537 -27.51 -17.83 13.86
C PRO A 537 -27.49 -17.26 15.29
N ARG A 538 -26.71 -17.88 16.17
CA ARG A 538 -26.60 -17.45 17.58
C ARG A 538 -25.97 -16.05 17.66
N ILE A 539 -26.65 -15.14 18.35
CA ILE A 539 -26.20 -13.76 18.51
C ILE A 539 -25.48 -13.59 19.84
N VAL A 540 -24.29 -13.00 19.76
CA VAL A 540 -23.52 -12.61 20.94
C VAL A 540 -23.82 -11.15 21.24
N LEU A 541 -24.57 -10.94 22.32
CA LEU A 541 -25.06 -9.62 22.72
C LEU A 541 -23.98 -8.76 23.39
N GLN A 542 -22.99 -9.39 24.01
CA GLN A 542 -21.88 -8.68 24.65
C GLN A 542 -20.71 -8.54 23.67
N PRO A 543 -20.04 -7.38 23.60
CA PRO A 543 -18.85 -7.22 22.76
C PRO A 543 -17.75 -8.23 23.14
N VAL A 544 -17.52 -9.20 22.26
CA VAL A 544 -16.44 -10.19 22.45
C VAL A 544 -15.12 -9.56 22.03
N HIS A 545 -14.13 -9.64 22.91
CA HIS A 545 -12.77 -9.21 22.60
C HIS A 545 -12.01 -10.31 21.82
N ALA A 546 -12.46 -10.54 20.60
CA ALA A 546 -12.00 -11.65 19.78
C ALA A 546 -10.88 -11.24 18.80
N PRO A 547 -9.77 -11.99 18.73
CA PRO A 547 -8.79 -11.84 17.65
C PRO A 547 -9.45 -11.98 16.27
N CYS A 548 -9.16 -11.02 15.40
CA CYS A 548 -9.62 -11.01 14.02
C CYS A 548 -8.51 -11.57 13.10
N LEU A 549 -8.88 -12.43 12.15
CA LEU A 549 -7.94 -12.99 11.16
C LEU A 549 -8.01 -12.27 9.82
N GLY A 550 -9.07 -11.49 9.59
CA GLY A 550 -9.27 -10.71 8.38
C GLY A 550 -10.71 -10.24 8.23
N VAL A 551 -11.01 -9.67 7.08
CA VAL A 551 -12.35 -9.14 6.75
C VAL A 551 -13.01 -10.03 5.71
N GLY A 552 -14.34 -10.09 5.75
CA GLY A 552 -15.18 -10.76 4.76
C GLY A 552 -16.39 -9.93 4.36
N ILE A 553 -17.05 -10.34 3.28
CA ILE A 553 -18.36 -9.81 2.86
C ILE A 553 -19.37 -10.95 2.97
N ILE A 554 -20.44 -10.76 3.73
CA ILE A 554 -21.61 -11.63 3.61
C ILE A 554 -22.33 -11.24 2.32
N ARG A 555 -22.18 -12.06 1.28
CA ARG A 555 -22.79 -11.81 -0.03
C ARG A 555 -24.28 -12.14 -0.02
N ALA A 556 -24.64 -13.26 0.59
CA ALA A 556 -25.99 -13.78 0.59
C ALA A 556 -26.27 -14.53 1.89
N VAL A 557 -27.54 -14.56 2.27
CA VAL A 557 -28.06 -15.30 3.42
C VAL A 557 -29.17 -16.20 2.91
N ASP A 558 -29.01 -17.51 3.04
CA ASP A 558 -30.06 -18.50 2.75
C ASP A 558 -30.67 -18.95 4.07
N ALA A 559 -31.82 -18.36 4.41
CA ALA A 559 -32.54 -18.66 5.64
C ALA A 559 -33.14 -20.07 5.64
N ALA A 560 -33.52 -20.59 4.46
CA ALA A 560 -34.14 -21.92 4.33
C ALA A 560 -33.10 -23.02 4.54
N LYS A 561 -31.91 -22.87 3.97
CA LYS A 561 -30.78 -23.80 4.16
C LYS A 561 -29.94 -23.49 5.40
N ARG A 562 -30.23 -22.38 6.10
CA ARG A 562 -29.48 -21.89 7.27
C ARG A 562 -27.99 -21.68 6.98
N GLN A 563 -27.69 -21.00 5.88
CA GLN A 563 -26.33 -20.78 5.39
C GLN A 563 -26.03 -19.31 5.11
N LEU A 564 -24.82 -18.90 5.48
CA LEU A 564 -24.21 -17.62 5.11
C LEU A 564 -23.21 -17.86 3.98
N PHE A 565 -23.27 -17.04 2.93
CA PHE A 565 -22.28 -17.05 1.85
C PHE A 565 -21.29 -15.92 2.05
N VAL A 566 -20.06 -16.26 2.46
CA VAL A 566 -19.02 -15.30 2.86
C VAL A 566 -17.90 -15.26 1.82
N VAL A 567 -17.59 -14.07 1.33
CA VAL A 567 -16.45 -13.82 0.44
C VAL A 567 -15.26 -13.32 1.27
N SER A 568 -14.11 -13.95 1.11
CA SER A 568 -12.85 -13.52 1.74
C SER A 568 -11.65 -14.06 0.96
N PRO A 569 -10.52 -13.32 0.85
CA PRO A 569 -9.29 -13.84 0.25
C PRO A 569 -8.51 -14.79 1.18
N LEU A 570 -8.96 -14.98 2.43
CA LEU A 570 -8.29 -15.86 3.38
C LEU A 570 -8.31 -17.33 2.91
N PRO A 571 -7.19 -18.07 3.06
CA PRO A 571 -7.16 -19.50 2.78
C PRO A 571 -8.20 -20.28 3.60
N LEU A 572 -8.71 -21.37 3.02
CA LEU A 572 -9.68 -22.24 3.69
C LEU A 572 -9.17 -22.80 5.04
N SER A 573 -7.86 -23.04 5.16
CA SER A 573 -7.23 -23.46 6.43
C SER A 573 -7.39 -22.44 7.56
N ILE A 574 -7.45 -21.14 7.22
CA ILE A 574 -7.71 -20.06 8.18
C ILE A 574 -9.21 -19.94 8.42
N LEU A 575 -10.04 -20.00 7.36
CA LEU A 575 -11.49 -19.89 7.46
C LEU A 575 -12.14 -20.96 8.33
N LYS A 576 -11.63 -22.18 8.32
CA LYS A 576 -12.11 -23.28 9.20
C LYS A 576 -11.98 -22.97 10.70
N ARG A 577 -11.14 -22.02 11.10
CA ARG A 577 -10.92 -21.64 12.50
C ARG A 577 -11.87 -20.53 12.97
N ILE A 578 -12.59 -19.90 12.05
CA ILE A 578 -13.47 -18.77 12.34
C ILE A 578 -14.80 -19.30 12.85
N ASN A 579 -15.21 -18.80 14.02
CA ASN A 579 -16.44 -19.18 14.71
C ASN A 579 -17.25 -17.96 15.16
N LEU A 580 -16.80 -16.75 14.85
CA LEU A 580 -17.50 -15.49 15.13
C LEU A 580 -17.40 -14.53 13.95
N LEU A 581 -18.53 -14.02 13.49
CA LEU A 581 -18.65 -12.95 12.51
C LEU A 581 -19.07 -11.66 13.20
N VAL A 582 -18.23 -10.62 13.13
CA VAL A 582 -18.53 -9.31 13.71
C VAL A 582 -18.99 -8.37 12.61
N ARG A 583 -20.29 -8.10 12.51
CA ARG A 583 -20.86 -7.22 11.50
C ARG A 583 -20.50 -5.76 11.77
N SER A 584 -19.97 -5.10 10.75
CA SER A 584 -19.56 -3.69 10.80
C SER A 584 -20.69 -2.73 10.43
N SER A 585 -20.55 -1.45 10.77
CA SER A 585 -21.40 -0.38 10.25
C SER A 585 -20.83 0.28 8.98
N MET A 586 -19.80 -0.32 8.37
CA MET A 586 -19.17 0.25 7.18
C MET A 586 -20.05 0.03 5.95
N PRO A 587 -20.31 1.09 5.16
CA PRO A 587 -21.15 0.95 3.97
C PRO A 587 -20.40 0.17 2.88
N LEU A 588 -21.13 -0.68 2.17
CA LEU A 588 -20.66 -1.45 1.01
C LEU A 588 -21.16 -0.83 -0.32
N ASP A 589 -21.77 0.35 -0.25
CA ASP A 589 -22.39 1.12 -1.34
C ASP A 589 -21.47 1.24 -2.57
N SER A 590 -20.19 1.48 -2.33
CA SER A 590 -19.16 1.67 -3.36
C SER A 590 -18.56 0.38 -3.93
N ILE A 591 -18.97 -0.81 -3.46
CA ILE A 591 -18.42 -2.12 -3.86
C ILE A 591 -19.45 -3.05 -4.49
N LEU A 592 -20.76 -2.79 -4.31
CA LEU A 592 -21.81 -3.65 -4.85
C LEU A 592 -22.82 -2.94 -5.77
N LEU A 593 -22.86 -1.60 -5.83
CA LEU A 593 -24.04 -0.88 -6.37
C LEU A 593 -23.88 -0.21 -7.75
N SER A 594 -22.84 -0.50 -8.56
CA SER A 594 -22.76 0.00 -9.94
C SER A 594 -22.76 -1.14 -10.96
N ALA A 595 -23.91 -1.79 -11.08
CA ALA A 595 -24.18 -2.69 -12.20
C ALA A 595 -24.66 -1.87 -13.41
N GLN A 596 -24.17 -2.20 -14.61
CA GLN A 596 -24.68 -1.66 -15.89
C GLN A 596 -26.11 -2.08 -16.22
N GLU A 597 -26.64 -3.13 -15.55
CA GLU A 597 -28.06 -3.53 -15.58
C GLU A 597 -28.70 -3.31 -14.20
N PRO A 598 -28.89 -2.06 -13.80
CA PRO A 598 -29.32 -1.71 -12.44
C PRO A 598 -30.77 -2.12 -12.13
N ALA A 599 -31.59 -2.35 -13.16
CA ALA A 599 -33.03 -2.60 -13.01
C ALA A 599 -33.38 -3.91 -12.27
N GLN A 600 -32.42 -4.81 -12.05
CA GLN A 600 -32.64 -6.09 -11.35
C GLN A 600 -31.64 -6.36 -10.21
N ALA A 601 -30.74 -5.43 -9.91
CA ALA A 601 -29.74 -5.61 -8.86
C ALA A 601 -30.31 -5.23 -7.48
N PRO A 602 -30.29 -6.14 -6.48
CA PRO A 602 -30.72 -5.80 -5.12
C PRO A 602 -29.96 -4.59 -4.58
N TYR A 603 -30.64 -3.73 -3.83
CA TYR A 603 -30.09 -2.53 -3.19
C TYR A 603 -29.67 -1.39 -4.15
N VAL A 604 -29.82 -1.56 -5.47
CA VAL A 604 -29.59 -0.51 -6.47
C VAL A 604 -30.91 0.18 -6.79
N VAL A 605 -30.90 1.51 -6.78
CA VAL A 605 -32.02 2.32 -7.27
C VAL A 605 -31.50 3.19 -8.39
N THR A 606 -32.11 3.12 -9.57
CA THR A 606 -31.82 4.00 -10.70
C THR A 606 -32.81 5.11 -10.88
N ASP A 607 -32.39 6.13 -11.63
CA ASP A 607 -33.21 7.27 -12.06
C ASP A 607 -33.74 8.13 -10.89
N VAL A 608 -32.96 8.22 -9.82
CA VAL A 608 -33.20 9.16 -8.71
C VAL A 608 -32.23 10.33 -8.83
N VAL A 609 -32.75 11.56 -8.67
CA VAL A 609 -31.95 12.79 -8.60
C VAL A 609 -30.87 12.62 -7.53
N ALA A 610 -29.61 12.84 -7.90
CA ALA A 610 -28.44 12.60 -7.07
C ALA A 610 -28.63 13.15 -5.64
N SER A 611 -28.36 12.29 -4.66
CA SER A 611 -28.62 12.47 -3.22
C SER A 611 -27.78 13.53 -2.51
N ASP A 612 -26.97 14.31 -3.23
CA ASP A 612 -26.26 15.44 -2.62
C ASP A 612 -27.22 16.63 -2.49
N GLY A 613 -27.99 16.64 -1.39
CA GLY A 613 -28.86 17.76 -1.00
C GLY A 613 -30.33 17.44 -0.81
N THR A 614 -30.78 16.21 -1.10
CA THR A 614 -32.13 15.75 -0.79
C THR A 614 -32.15 15.12 0.60
N GLY A 615 -33.08 15.54 1.47
CA GLY A 615 -33.13 15.22 2.91
C GLY A 615 -33.40 13.76 3.30
N SER A 616 -33.09 12.79 2.43
CA SER A 616 -33.32 11.35 2.61
C SER A 616 -32.07 10.56 3.02
N ALA A 617 -30.89 11.17 3.01
CA ALA A 617 -29.68 10.55 3.57
C ALA A 617 -29.74 10.57 5.11
N VAL A 618 -29.27 9.49 5.77
CA VAL A 618 -29.06 9.48 7.23
C VAL A 618 -28.22 10.71 7.60
N MET A 619 -28.80 11.61 8.39
CA MET A 619 -28.16 12.86 8.79
C MET A 619 -26.90 12.53 9.62
N GLN A 620 -25.75 12.52 8.98
CA GLN A 620 -24.47 12.43 9.68
C GLN A 620 -24.21 13.79 10.33
N SER A 621 -24.31 13.86 11.66
CA SER A 621 -24.10 15.12 12.37
C SER A 621 -22.68 15.64 12.10
N ARG A 622 -22.59 16.78 11.41
CA ARG A 622 -21.33 17.49 11.22
C ARG A 622 -21.03 18.25 12.52
N ASN A 623 -20.44 17.59 13.50
CA ASN A 623 -20.09 18.16 14.81
C ASN A 623 -19.06 19.32 14.76
N ASN A 624 -18.58 19.70 13.57
CA ASN A 624 -17.62 20.78 13.36
C ASN A 624 -18.25 22.14 13.01
N LEU A 625 -19.58 22.21 12.83
CA LEU A 625 -20.30 23.47 12.66
C LEU A 625 -20.80 23.94 14.02
N LYS A 626 -20.07 24.88 14.66
CA LYS A 626 -20.64 25.67 15.75
C LYS A 626 -21.80 26.48 15.16
N ARG A 627 -23.04 26.05 15.40
CA ARG A 627 -24.21 26.90 15.15
C ARG A 627 -24.03 28.15 16.01
N LYS A 628 -24.08 29.32 15.38
CA LYS A 628 -24.13 30.61 16.07
C LYS A 628 -25.33 30.51 17.02
N ARG A 629 -25.10 30.63 18.33
CA ARG A 629 -26.21 30.84 19.26
C ARG A 629 -26.69 32.25 18.94
N ASP A 630 -27.83 32.35 18.26
CA ASP A 630 -28.52 33.63 18.16
C ASP A 630 -28.91 34.02 19.58
N GLY A 631 -28.25 35.07 20.08
CA GLY A 631 -28.56 35.68 21.36
C GLY A 631 -29.93 36.34 21.28
N LYS A 632 -30.74 36.12 22.32
CA LYS A 632 -31.78 37.07 22.71
C LYS A 632 -31.13 38.23 23.46
#